data_AF-A0A916C5A6-F1
#
_entry.id   AF-A0A916C5A6-F1
#
_cell.length_a   1.000
_cell.length_b   1.000
_cell.length_c   1.000
_cell.angle_alpha   90.00
_cell.angle_beta   90.00
_cell.angle_gamma   90.00
#
_symmetry.space_group_name_H-M   'P 1'
#
loop_
_entity.id
_entity.type
_entity.pdbx_description
1 polymer ?
#
loop_
_entity_poly.entity_id
_entity_poly.type
_entity_poly.pdbx_seq_one_letter_code
_entity_poly.pdbx_strand_id
1 'polypeptide(L)'
;MHGLDQILLLTEAVEQHVERGEWAEAGALDDERRRLLAGLCGDGAPASGLPACRELLRELLGRNDQTIQRVQAERQRLQADAARSGKAMRAYDRNAAGTSVSRLRTVEVKQP
;
A
#
# COMPACT_ATOMS: atom_id res chain seq x y z
N MET A 1 19.10 6.24 -24.74
CA MET A 1 18.19 7.08 -23.92
C MET A 1 16.83 6.43 -23.69
N HIS A 2 16.28 5.63 -24.61
CA HIS A 2 14.97 4.97 -24.45
C HIS A 2 14.70 4.25 -23.11
N GLY A 3 15.69 3.56 -22.51
CA GLY A 3 15.46 2.80 -21.27
C GLY A 3 15.20 3.64 -20.03
N LEU A 4 15.86 4.80 -19.89
CA LEU A 4 15.63 5.70 -18.75
C LEU A 4 14.29 6.43 -18.88
N ASP A 5 13.94 6.85 -20.08
CA ASP A 5 12.64 7.49 -20.37
C ASP A 5 11.48 6.53 -20.03
N GLN A 6 11.62 5.25 -20.37
CA GLN A 6 10.63 4.22 -20.01
C GLN A 6 10.53 3.99 -18.50
N ILE A 7 11.65 4.05 -17.76
CA ILE A 7 11.64 3.93 -16.29
C ILE A 7 10.97 5.12 -15.62
N LEU A 8 11.14 6.33 -16.17
CA LEU A 8 10.45 7.53 -15.67
C LEU A 8 8.93 7.40 -15.84
N LEU A 9 8.49 6.99 -17.04
CA LEU A 9 7.06 6.76 -17.31
C LEU A 9 6.46 5.69 -16.39
N LEU A 10 7.18 4.58 -16.18
CA LEU A 10 6.75 3.53 -15.26
C LEU A 10 6.70 4.02 -13.81
N THR A 11 7.64 4.90 -13.41
CA THR A 11 7.65 5.48 -12.07
C THR A 11 6.42 6.37 -11.85
N GLU A 12 6.10 7.24 -12.80
CA GLU A 12 4.89 8.06 -12.76
C GLU A 12 3.61 7.21 -12.70
N ALA A 13 3.54 6.15 -13.49
CA ALA A 13 2.39 5.26 -13.49
C ALA A 13 2.24 4.55 -12.12
N VAL A 14 3.32 4.01 -11.56
CA VAL A 14 3.32 3.37 -10.23
C VAL A 14 2.86 4.35 -9.16
N GLU A 15 3.37 5.58 -9.16
CA GLU A 15 2.98 6.62 -8.20
C GLU A 15 1.47 6.92 -8.28
N GLN A 16 0.93 7.06 -9.50
CA GLN A 16 -0.50 7.31 -9.70
C GLN A 16 -1.37 6.15 -9.21
N HIS A 17 -0.99 4.90 -9.50
CA HIS A 17 -1.72 3.73 -9.02
C HIS A 17 -1.67 3.60 -7.49
N VAL A 18 -0.52 3.90 -6.87
CA VAL A 18 -0.38 3.96 -5.40
C VAL A 18 -1.30 5.02 -4.81
N GLU A 19 -1.36 6.22 -5.40
CA GLU A 19 -2.24 7.30 -4.94
C GLU A 19 -3.73 6.93 -5.03
N ARG A 20 -4.11 6.11 -6.02
CA ARG A 20 -5.48 5.60 -6.20
C ARG A 20 -5.80 4.35 -5.37
N GLY A 21 -4.80 3.74 -4.72
CA GLY A 21 -4.95 2.48 -4.00
C GLY A 21 -5.07 1.24 -4.90
N GLU A 22 -4.65 1.35 -6.16
CA GLU A 22 -4.66 0.28 -7.17
C GLU A 22 -3.40 -0.58 -7.02
N TRP A 23 -3.32 -1.33 -5.90
CA TRP A 23 -2.09 -1.99 -5.45
C TRP A 23 -1.61 -3.11 -6.38
N ALA A 24 -2.54 -3.84 -7.02
CA ALA A 24 -2.18 -4.95 -7.90
C ALA A 24 -1.54 -4.44 -9.19
N GLU A 25 -2.13 -3.39 -9.77
CA GLU A 25 -1.65 -2.69 -10.95
C GLU A 25 -0.31 -2.00 -10.67
N ALA A 26 -0.18 -1.33 -9.52
CA ALA A 26 1.08 -0.74 -9.08
C ALA A 26 2.20 -1.79 -8.96
N GLY A 27 1.90 -2.97 -8.40
CA GLY A 27 2.86 -4.06 -8.27
C GLY A 27 3.32 -4.62 -9.62
N ALA A 28 2.40 -4.83 -10.57
CA ALA A 28 2.73 -5.33 -11.90
C ALA A 28 3.62 -4.36 -12.69
N LEU A 29 3.36 -3.05 -12.57
CA LEU A 29 4.18 -2.02 -13.21
C LEU A 29 5.55 -1.87 -12.53
N ASP A 30 5.61 -2.02 -11.21
CA ASP A 30 6.89 -2.00 -10.50
C ASP A 30 7.77 -3.20 -10.85
N ASP A 31 7.20 -4.39 -11.07
CA ASP A 31 7.93 -5.55 -11.56
C ASP A 31 8.61 -5.28 -12.90
N GLU A 32 7.90 -4.63 -13.84
CA GLU A 32 8.46 -4.23 -15.12
C GLU A 32 9.55 -3.16 -14.97
N ARG A 33 9.33 -2.17 -14.11
CA ARG A 33 10.32 -1.14 -13.78
C ARG A 33 11.60 -1.74 -13.22
N ARG A 34 11.48 -2.71 -12.31
CA ARG A 34 12.63 -3.43 -11.71
C ARG A 34 13.42 -4.22 -12.74
N ARG A 35 12.75 -4.86 -13.70
CA ARG A 35 13.42 -5.56 -14.82
C ARG A 35 14.27 -4.60 -15.66
N LEU A 36 13.72 -3.43 -16.02
CA LEU A 36 14.44 -2.43 -16.82
C LEU A 36 15.63 -1.82 -16.06
N LEU A 37 15.46 -1.51 -14.76
CA LEU A 37 16.55 -1.04 -13.90
C LEU A 37 17.67 -2.08 -13.79
N ALA A 38 17.34 -3.37 -13.64
CA ALA A 38 18.33 -4.44 -13.61
C ALA A 38 19.10 -4.55 -14.93
N GLY A 39 18.41 -4.40 -16.07
CA GLY A 39 19.04 -4.36 -17.39
C GLY A 39 20.04 -3.21 -17.55
N LEU A 40 19.68 -2.00 -17.10
CA LEU A 40 20.57 -0.83 -17.15
C LEU A 40 21.83 -0.98 -16.30
N CYS A 41 21.76 -1.73 -15.20
CA CYS A 41 22.92 -1.99 -14.35
C CYS A 41 23.80 -3.15 -14.86
N GLY A 42 23.26 -4.02 -15.72
CA GLY A 42 23.96 -5.17 -16.30
C GLY A 42 24.75 -4.82 -17.57
N ASP A 43 24.22 -3.92 -18.39
CA ASP A 43 24.88 -3.48 -19.62
C ASP A 43 25.81 -2.29 -19.33
N GLY A 44 27.12 -2.46 -19.55
CA GLY A 44 28.13 -1.43 -19.30
C GLY A 44 27.82 -0.12 -20.04
N ALA A 45 27.27 0.86 -19.31
CA ALA A 45 26.82 2.12 -19.88
C ALA A 45 27.99 2.92 -20.48
N PRO A 46 27.84 3.51 -21.68
CA PRO A 46 28.87 4.35 -22.27
C PRO A 46 29.17 5.58 -21.39
N ALA A 47 30.45 5.83 -21.15
CA ALA A 47 30.94 6.79 -20.15
C ALA A 47 30.50 8.25 -20.38
N SER A 48 30.05 8.61 -21.58
CA SER A 48 29.69 9.99 -21.97
C SER A 48 28.34 10.48 -21.42
N GLY A 49 27.51 9.62 -20.83
CA GLY A 49 26.20 9.98 -20.26
C GLY A 49 26.12 9.90 -18.72
N LEU A 50 27.20 9.51 -18.04
CA LEU A 50 27.18 9.11 -16.62
C LEU A 50 26.71 10.20 -15.64
N PRO A 51 27.08 11.49 -15.77
CA PRO A 51 26.63 12.51 -14.82
C PRO A 51 25.13 12.78 -14.89
N ALA A 52 24.57 12.95 -16.10
CA ALA A 52 23.13 13.16 -16.28
C ALA A 52 22.31 11.93 -15.86
N CYS A 53 22.81 10.72 -16.17
CA CYS A 53 22.18 9.48 -15.71
C CYS A 53 22.21 9.37 -14.17
N ARG A 54 23.28 9.85 -13.51
CA ARG A 54 23.40 9.82 -12.05
C ARG A 54 22.39 10.72 -11.36
N GLU A 55 22.16 11.93 -11.87
CA GLU A 55 21.14 12.83 -11.32
C GLU A 55 19.74 12.23 -11.47
N LEU A 56 19.40 11.69 -12.64
CA LEU A 56 18.12 11.02 -12.89
C LEU A 56 17.91 9.81 -11.98
N LEU A 57 18.94 8.98 -11.78
CA LEU A 57 18.86 7.84 -10.85
C LEU A 57 18.69 8.28 -9.39
N ARG A 58 19.29 9.41 -9.00
CA ARG A 58 19.11 9.96 -7.65
C ARG A 58 17.68 10.48 -7.45
N GLU A 59 17.12 11.14 -8.45
CA GLU A 59 15.73 11.57 -8.44
C GLU A 59 14.79 10.36 -8.34
N LEU A 60 14.99 9.35 -9.18
CA LEU A 60 14.23 8.10 -9.17
C LEU A 60 14.29 7.40 -7.81
N LEU A 61 15.46 7.38 -7.16
CA LEU A 61 15.61 6.83 -5.82
C LEU A 61 14.77 7.62 -4.79
N GLY A 62 14.87 8.95 -4.80
CA GLY A 62 14.10 9.79 -3.88
C GLY A 62 12.59 9.64 -4.06
N ARG A 63 12.12 9.54 -5.31
CA ARG A 63 10.71 9.27 -5.64
C ARG A 63 10.25 7.89 -5.17
N ASN A 64 11.12 6.89 -5.32
CA ASN A 64 10.83 5.53 -4.86
C ASN A 64 10.71 5.48 -3.32
N ASP A 65 11.64 6.13 -2.61
CA ASP A 65 11.59 6.20 -1.14
C ASP A 65 10.30 6.84 -0.66
N GLN A 66 9.85 7.94 -1.28
CA GLN A 66 8.58 8.58 -0.97
C GLN A 66 7.39 7.65 -1.22
N THR A 67 7.38 6.92 -2.33
CA THR A 67 6.34 5.95 -2.67
C THR A 67 6.27 4.82 -1.65
N ILE A 68 7.42 4.28 -1.25
CA ILE A 68 7.54 3.25 -0.20
C ILE A 68 6.95 3.76 1.12
N GLN A 69 7.26 4.99 1.52
CA GLN A 69 6.69 5.59 2.74
C GLN A 69 5.17 5.69 2.67
N ARG A 70 4.59 6.08 1.52
CA ARG A 70 3.13 6.13 1.33
C ARG A 70 2.48 4.75 1.46
N VAL A 71 3.04 3.75 0.79
CA VAL A 71 2.56 2.36 0.88
C VAL A 71 2.63 1.84 2.33
N GLN A 72 3.72 2.14 3.04
CA GLN A 72 3.88 1.74 4.45
C GLN A 72 2.85 2.42 5.36
N ALA A 73 2.59 3.71 5.17
CA ALA A 73 1.59 4.46 5.93
C ALA A 73 0.17 3.87 5.72
N GLU A 74 -0.22 3.59 4.48
CA GLU A 74 -1.51 2.97 4.18
C GLU A 74 -1.62 1.54 4.74
N ARG A 75 -0.54 0.76 4.67
CA ARG A 75 -0.51 -0.57 5.31
C ARG A 75 -0.73 -0.49 6.82
N GLN A 76 -0.10 0.45 7.50
CA GLN A 76 -0.27 0.65 8.95
C GLN A 76 -1.71 1.05 9.29
N ARG A 77 -2.31 1.94 8.48
CA ARG A 77 -3.72 2.33 8.62
C ARG A 77 -4.66 1.14 8.48
N LEU A 78 -4.52 0.35 7.41
CA LEU A 78 -5.33 -0.85 7.18
C LEU A 78 -5.18 -1.88 8.30
N GLN A 79 -3.96 -2.06 8.84
CA GLN A 79 -3.72 -2.93 9.98
C GLN A 79 -4.44 -2.45 11.25
N ALA A 80 -4.43 -1.13 11.52
CA ALA A 80 -5.14 -0.56 12.65
C ALA A 80 -6.66 -0.74 12.52
N ASP A 81 -7.22 -0.54 11.33
CA ASP A 81 -8.65 -0.70 11.07
C ASP A 81 -9.08 -2.18 11.14
N ALA A 82 -8.25 -3.10 10.63
CA ALA A 82 -8.48 -4.54 10.79
C ALA A 82 -8.46 -4.96 12.27
N ALA A 83 -7.51 -4.45 13.05
CA ALA A 83 -7.43 -4.73 14.49
C ALA A 83 -8.64 -4.18 15.26
N ARG A 84 -9.15 -2.98 14.88
CA ARG A 84 -10.37 -2.40 15.45
C ARG A 84 -11.59 -3.26 15.14
N SER A 85 -11.73 -3.68 13.89
CA SER A 85 -12.84 -4.54 13.44
C SER A 85 -12.83 -5.90 14.15
N GLY A 86 -11.66 -6.54 14.28
CA GLY A 86 -11.53 -7.79 15.04
C GLY A 86 -11.84 -7.64 16.54
N LYS A 87 -11.52 -6.49 17.15
CA LYS A 87 -11.95 -6.18 18.53
C LYS A 87 -13.47 -6.02 18.64
N ALA A 88 -14.10 -5.32 17.68
CA ALA A 88 -15.56 -5.14 17.65
C ALA A 88 -16.30 -6.48 17.49
N MET A 89 -15.84 -7.33 16.57
CA MET A 89 -16.43 -8.67 16.35
C MET A 89 -16.33 -9.53 17.62
N ARG A 90 -15.16 -9.58 18.26
CA ARG A 90 -15.00 -10.28 19.55
C ARG A 90 -15.88 -9.73 20.67
N ALA A 91 -16.17 -8.43 20.67
CA ALA A 91 -17.07 -7.83 21.67
C ALA A 91 -18.53 -8.22 21.39
N TYR A 92 -18.92 -8.21 20.12
CA TYR A 92 -20.23 -8.70 19.67
C TYR A 92 -20.43 -10.17 20.06
N ASP A 93 -19.49 -11.04 19.73
CA ASP A 93 -19.56 -12.47 20.05
C ASP A 93 -19.71 -12.70 21.57
N ARG A 94 -18.97 -11.94 22.38
CA ARG A 94 -19.03 -12.02 23.84
C ARG A 94 -20.38 -11.60 24.40
N ASN A 95 -20.96 -10.53 23.85
CA ASN A 95 -22.28 -10.04 24.23
C ASN A 95 -23.38 -11.00 23.76
N ALA A 96 -23.26 -11.56 22.57
CA ALA A 96 -24.18 -12.56 22.04
C ALA A 96 -24.16 -13.85 22.89
N ALA A 97 -22.97 -14.33 23.28
CA ALA A 97 -22.82 -15.51 24.12
C ALA A 97 -23.24 -15.29 25.60
N GLY A 98 -23.11 -14.07 26.10
CA GLY A 98 -23.47 -13.71 27.48
C GLY A 98 -24.93 -13.28 27.68
N THR A 99 -25.65 -12.97 26.61
CA THR A 99 -27.06 -12.54 26.70
C THR A 99 -27.98 -13.76 26.65
N SER A 100 -28.25 -14.36 27.81
CA SER A 100 -29.42 -15.23 27.95
C SER A 100 -30.68 -14.40 27.72
N VAL A 101 -31.32 -14.62 26.56
CA VAL A 101 -32.59 -14.00 26.12
C VAL A 101 -33.71 -14.12 27.18
N SER A 102 -33.56 -15.03 28.16
CA SER A 102 -34.48 -15.22 29.27
C SER A 102 -34.52 -14.08 30.30
N ARG A 103 -33.53 -13.17 30.35
CA ARG A 103 -33.54 -12.03 31.30
C ARG A 103 -34.23 -10.76 30.79
N LEU A 104 -34.50 -10.66 29.49
CA LEU A 104 -35.13 -9.46 28.91
C LEU A 104 -36.68 -9.49 28.96
N ARG A 105 -37.28 -10.60 29.40
CA ARG A 105 -38.75 -10.75 29.51
C ARG A 105 -39.33 -10.50 30.91
N THR A 106 -38.53 -10.30 31.96
CA THR A 106 -39.00 -10.15 33.34
C THR A 106 -39.13 -8.70 33.83
N VAL A 107 -39.20 -7.72 32.91
CA VAL A 107 -39.78 -6.41 33.24
C VAL A 107 -41.25 -6.43 32.82
N GLU A 108 -42.02 -7.35 33.42
CA GLU A 108 -43.47 -7.25 33.39
C GLU A 108 -43.89 -6.03 34.21
N VAL A 109 -44.58 -5.15 33.52
CA VAL A 109 -45.20 -3.91 33.98
C VAL A 109 -46.03 -4.19 35.22
N LYS A 110 -45.63 -3.65 36.39
CA LYS A 110 -46.59 -3.43 37.49
C LYS A 110 -47.53 -2.31 37.05
N GLN A 111 -48.71 -2.68 36.54
CA GLN A 111 -49.83 -1.76 36.43
C GLN A 111 -50.49 -1.57 37.82
N PRO A 112 -51.00 -0.36 38.11
CA PRO A 112 -51.59 0.02 39.40
C PRO A 112 -52.92 -0.67 39.70
#